data_AF-A0A2D6Y4K5-F1
#
_entry.id   AF-A0A2D6Y4K5-F1
#
_cell.length_a   1.000
_cell.length_b   1.000
_cell.length_c   1.000
_cell.angle_alpha   90.00
_cell.angle_beta   90.00
_cell.angle_gamma   90.00
#
_symmetry.space_group_name_H-M   'P 1'
#
loop_
_entity.id
_entity.type
_entity.pdbx_description
1 polymer ?
#
loop_
_entity_poly.entity_id
_entity_poly.type
_entity_poly.pdbx_seq_one_letter_code
_entity_poly.pdbx_strand_id
1 'polypeptide(L)'
;MSHLSILPTVFTRMDLLEAALLEEGFLVSQQSDLEVFDAQSCRVDLLAQRPEHRPIGWKRSGSGAITMIGDLQRMSLQPGLGSRLQNVTRRYALLEAMDQLESNGLQRAQVTVEPI
;
A
#
# COMPACT_ATOMS: atom_id res chain seq x y z
N MET A 1 25.98 2.06 -7.09
CA MET A 1 25.06 0.98 -7.52
C MET A 1 24.10 0.72 -6.38
N SER A 2 22.80 0.88 -6.61
CA SER A 2 21.76 0.61 -5.61
C SER A 2 20.59 -0.07 -6.31
N HIS A 3 20.65 -1.40 -6.39
CA HIS A 3 19.52 -2.23 -6.78
C HIS A 3 18.49 -2.13 -5.66
N LEU A 4 17.47 -1.30 -5.84
CA LEU A 4 16.35 -1.20 -4.92
C LEU A 4 15.51 -2.49 -5.06
N SER A 5 15.97 -3.60 -4.48
CA SER A 5 15.16 -4.79 -4.27
C SER A 5 14.15 -4.48 -3.17
N ILE A 6 13.06 -3.81 -3.54
CA ILE A 6 11.83 -3.86 -2.74
C ILE A 6 11.35 -5.30 -2.90
N LEU A 7 11.42 -6.09 -1.82
CA LEU A 7 10.70 -7.37 -1.75
C LEU A 7 9.25 -7.08 -2.18
N PRO A 8 8.70 -7.78 -3.19
CA PRO A 8 7.36 -7.51 -3.67
C PRO A 8 6.38 -7.95 -2.59
N THR A 9 6.11 -7.06 -1.65
CA THR A 9 4.91 -7.17 -0.84
C THR A 9 3.79 -6.80 -1.79
N VAL A 10 3.10 -7.84 -2.25
CA VAL A 10 1.94 -7.68 -3.12
C VAL A 10 0.84 -7.14 -2.22
N PHE A 11 0.64 -5.82 -2.27
CA PHE A 11 -0.50 -5.19 -1.64
C PHE A 11 -1.77 -5.74 -2.31
N THR A 12 -2.76 -6.15 -1.53
CA THR A 12 -4.03 -6.71 -2.04
C THR A 12 -5.23 -5.93 -1.50
N ARG A 13 -5.08 -5.37 -0.30
CA ARG A 13 -6.10 -4.60 0.42
C ARG A 13 -5.81 -3.10 0.40
N MET A 14 -6.73 -2.33 -0.15
CA MET A 14 -6.56 -0.89 -0.35
C MET A 14 -6.73 -0.12 0.98
N ASP A 15 -7.66 -0.58 1.80
CA ASP A 15 -7.94 -0.08 3.14
C ASP A 15 -6.73 -0.18 4.08
N LEU A 16 -6.04 -1.32 4.09
CA LEU A 16 -4.85 -1.52 4.91
C LEU A 16 -3.66 -0.68 4.42
N LEU A 17 -3.56 -0.51 3.10
CA LEU A 17 -2.52 0.34 2.50
C LEU A 17 -2.75 1.81 2.83
N GLU A 18 -3.98 2.30 2.75
CA GLU A 18 -4.36 3.65 3.17
C GLU A 18 -4.01 3.90 4.64
N ALA A 19 -4.39 2.98 5.54
CA ALA A 19 -4.06 3.07 6.96
C ALA A 19 -2.55 3.15 7.20
N ALA A 20 -1.77 2.27 6.56
CA ALA A 20 -0.32 2.28 6.67
C ALA A 20 0.32 3.57 6.15
N LEU A 21 -0.21 4.15 5.07
CA LEU A 21 0.26 5.42 4.51
C LEU A 21 -0.02 6.60 5.44
N LEU A 22 -1.24 6.66 6.00
CA LEU A 22 -1.62 7.72 6.95
C LEU A 22 -0.76 7.69 8.20
N GLU A 23 -0.50 6.50 8.77
CA GLU A 23 0.34 6.33 9.96
C GLU A 23 1.81 6.70 9.71
N GLU A 24 2.32 6.49 8.49
CA GLU A 24 3.67 6.93 8.09
C GLU A 24 3.72 8.44 7.73
N GLY A 25 2.63 9.17 7.96
CA GLY A 25 2.54 10.61 7.81
C GLY A 25 2.40 11.08 6.37
N PHE A 26 1.85 10.25 5.48
CA PHE A 26 1.39 10.70 4.17
C PHE A 26 -0.01 11.28 4.28
N LEU A 27 -0.29 12.30 3.46
CA LEU A 27 -1.66 12.71 3.18
C LEU A 27 -2.18 11.82 2.06
N VAL A 28 -3.31 11.13 2.29
CA VAL A 28 -3.87 10.20 1.32
C VAL A 28 -5.18 10.75 0.75
N SER A 29 -5.31 10.71 -0.58
CA SER A 29 -6.52 11.04 -1.31
C SER A 29 -6.99 9.82 -2.12
N GLN A 30 -8.29 9.53 -2.07
CA GLN A 30 -8.88 8.43 -2.83
C GLN A 30 -9.30 8.89 -4.23
N GLN A 31 -9.32 7.96 -5.19
CA GLN A 31 -9.84 8.15 -6.57
C GLN A 31 -9.33 9.43 -7.26
N SER A 32 -8.04 9.70 -7.09
CA SER A 32 -7.42 10.95 -7.52
C SER A 32 -6.62 10.75 -8.82
N ASP A 33 -6.35 11.86 -9.50
CA ASP A 33 -5.47 11.86 -10.66
C ASP A 33 -4.02 12.11 -10.21
N LEU A 34 -3.12 11.22 -10.61
CA LEU A 34 -1.69 11.37 -10.43
C LEU A 34 -1.10 11.92 -11.72
N GLU A 35 -0.43 13.07 -11.64
CA GLU A 35 0.41 13.57 -12.72
C GLU A 35 1.68 12.71 -12.83
N VAL A 36 1.75 11.91 -13.89
CA VAL A 36 2.94 11.13 -14.25
C VAL A 36 3.78 11.88 -15.29
N PHE A 37 4.91 11.30 -15.68
CA PHE A 37 5.81 11.89 -16.68
C PHE A 37 5.07 12.19 -17.99
N ASP A 38 5.52 13.23 -18.71
CA ASP A 38 4.93 13.70 -19.98
C ASP A 38 3.52 14.33 -19.88
N ALA A 39 3.21 14.95 -18.73
CA ALA A 39 1.91 15.61 -18.46
C ALA A 39 0.68 14.70 -18.62
N GLN A 40 0.90 13.38 -18.61
CA GLN A 40 -0.18 12.42 -18.59
C GLN A 40 -0.73 12.33 -17.17
N SER A 41 -2.05 12.45 -17.03
CA SER A 41 -2.74 12.13 -15.78
C SER A 41 -3.13 10.66 -15.78
N CYS A 42 -2.80 9.96 -14.71
CA CYS A 42 -3.25 8.59 -14.48
C CYS A 42 -4.21 8.57 -13.30
N ARG A 43 -5.42 8.04 -13.53
CA ARG A 43 -6.36 7.83 -12.43
C ARG A 43 -5.90 6.67 -11.55
N VAL A 44 -5.69 6.98 -10.28
CA VAL A 44 -5.23 6.06 -9.22
C VAL A 44 -6.32 5.90 -8.15
N ASP A 45 -6.31 4.76 -7.49
CA ASP A 45 -7.27 4.47 -6.42
C ASP A 45 -6.88 5.16 -5.11
N LEU A 46 -5.57 5.20 -4.82
CA LEU A 46 -4.99 5.99 -3.74
C LEU A 46 -3.87 6.87 -4.26
N LEU A 47 -3.79 8.08 -3.74
CA LEU A 47 -2.73 9.05 -3.97
C LEU A 47 -2.14 9.45 -2.62
N ALA A 48 -0.87 9.15 -2.38
CA ALA A 48 -0.15 9.61 -1.19
C ALA A 48 0.74 10.78 -1.53
N GLN A 49 0.66 11.86 -0.76
CA GLN A 49 1.42 13.09 -0.96
C GLN A 49 1.99 13.64 0.35
N ARG A 50 3.11 14.36 0.22
CA ARG A 50 3.72 15.13 1.31
C ARG A 50 4.23 16.46 0.75
N PRO A 51 4.21 17.57 1.51
CA PRO A 51 4.57 18.90 0.99
C PRO A 51 5.93 18.98 0.29
N GLU A 52 6.90 18.19 0.73
CA GLU A 52 8.28 18.19 0.21
C GLU A 52 8.57 17.08 -0.80
N HIS A 53 7.59 16.21 -1.08
CA HIS A 53 7.78 15.02 -1.91
C HIS A 53 6.71 14.92 -2.97
N ARG A 54 7.15 14.52 -4.16
CA ARG A 54 6.25 14.20 -5.27
C ARG A 54 5.23 13.12 -4.86
N PRO A 55 3.96 13.25 -5.27
CA PRO A 55 2.95 12.25 -4.96
C PRO A 55 3.27 10.89 -5.60
N ILE A 56 2.76 9.85 -4.96
CA ILE A 56 2.85 8.45 -5.39
C ILE A 56 1.43 7.91 -5.42
N GLY A 57 1.09 7.17 -6.46
CA GLY A 57 -0.22 6.56 -6.60
C GLY A 57 -0.19 5.05 -6.45
N TRP A 58 -1.34 4.48 -6.13
CA TRP A 58 -1.59 3.04 -6.18
C TRP A 58 -2.88 2.76 -6.93
N LYS A 59 -2.85 1.68 -7.69
CA LYS A 59 -4.00 1.25 -8.49
C LYS A 59 -4.17 -0.25 -8.37
N ARG A 60 -5.41 -0.69 -8.17
CA ARG A 60 -5.79 -2.09 -8.23
C ARG A 60 -5.80 -2.53 -9.69
N SER A 61 -5.05 -3.58 -10.00
CA SER A 61 -5.09 -4.25 -11.28
C SER A 61 -6.34 -5.14 -11.37
N GLY A 62 -6.71 -5.55 -12.59
CA GLY A 62 -7.81 -6.51 -12.79
C GLY A 62 -7.60 -7.87 -12.13
N SER A 63 -6.36 -8.21 -11.72
CA SER A 63 -6.04 -9.42 -10.96
C SER A 63 -6.20 -9.27 -9.44
N GLY A 64 -6.59 -8.09 -8.95
CA GLY A 64 -6.77 -7.81 -7.52
C GLY A 64 -5.49 -7.37 -6.79
N ALA A 65 -4.33 -7.48 -7.44
CA ALA A 65 -3.09 -6.92 -6.91
C ALA A 65 -3.12 -5.38 -6.98
N ILE A 66 -2.46 -4.73 -6.03
CA ILE A 66 -2.32 -3.28 -5.99
C ILE A 66 -0.90 -2.93 -6.45
N THR A 67 -0.82 -2.17 -7.53
CA THR A 67 0.43 -1.74 -8.15
C THR A 67 0.69 -0.28 -7.82
N MET A 68 1.94 0.03 -7.47
CA MET A 68 2.39 1.40 -7.29
C MET A 68 2.60 2.05 -8.66
N ILE A 69 2.08 3.26 -8.82
CA ILE A 69 2.24 4.11 -10.00
C ILE A 69 2.98 5.37 -9.57
N GLY A 70 4.10 5.67 -10.22
CA GLY A 70 4.91 6.84 -9.92
C GLY A 70 6.12 6.91 -10.83
N ASP A 71 6.75 8.09 -10.85
CA ASP A 71 8.00 8.30 -11.59
C ASP A 71 9.16 7.68 -10.79
N LEU A 72 9.40 6.38 -11.00
CA LEU A 72 10.44 5.62 -10.30
C LEU A 72 11.83 6.25 -10.42
N GLN A 73 12.13 6.87 -11.57
CA GLN A 73 13.43 7.49 -11.81
C GLN A 73 13.62 8.72 -10.91
N ARG A 74 12.59 9.54 -10.73
CA ARG A 74 12.63 10.70 -9.82
C ARG A 74 12.40 10.34 -8.36
N MET A 75 11.62 9.29 -8.08
CA MET A 75 11.44 8.72 -6.74
C MET A 75 12.76 8.17 -6.19
N SER A 76 13.60 7.58 -7.05
CA SER A 76 14.93 7.09 -6.67
C SER A 76 15.89 8.18 -6.18
N LEU A 77 15.61 9.43 -6.56
CA LEU A 77 16.38 10.62 -6.18
C LEU A 77 15.88 11.27 -4.88
N GLN A 78 14.73 10.83 -4.34
CA GLN A 78 14.19 11.39 -3.11
C GLN A 78 14.85 10.77 -1.87
N PRO A 79 15.57 11.56 -1.06
CA PRO A 79 16.21 11.04 0.14
C PRO A 79 15.15 10.51 1.11
N GLY A 80 15.38 9.29 1.62
CA GLY A 80 14.53 8.66 2.62
C GLY A 80 13.25 8.00 2.10
N LEU A 81 12.90 8.14 0.81
CA LEU A 81 11.68 7.54 0.26
C LEU A 81 11.69 6.00 0.38
N GLY A 82 12.82 5.36 0.04
CA GLY A 82 12.95 3.90 0.12
C GLY A 82 12.72 3.37 1.54
N SER A 83 13.29 4.03 2.56
CA SER A 83 13.08 3.66 3.96
C SER A 83 11.63 3.83 4.39
N ARG A 84 10.95 4.88 3.91
CA ARG A 84 9.53 5.10 4.23
C ARG A 84 8.63 4.08 3.57
N LEU A 85 8.87 3.77 2.30
CA LEU A 85 8.13 2.70 1.62
C LEU A 85 8.33 1.35 2.33
N GLN A 86 9.54 1.06 2.82
CA GLN A 86 9.76 -0.13 3.65
C GLN A 86 8.98 -0.10 4.97
N ASN A 87 8.82 1.06 5.61
CA ASN A 87 7.98 1.18 6.80
C ASN A 87 6.50 0.94 6.47
N VAL A 88 5.99 1.57 5.41
CA VAL A 88 4.62 1.36 4.91
C VAL A 88 4.38 -0.14 4.65
N THR A 89 5.32 -0.80 3.97
CA THR A 89 5.27 -2.24 3.70
C THR A 89 5.22 -3.06 5.00
N ARG A 90 6.09 -2.76 5.98
CA ARG A 90 6.09 -3.46 7.28
C ARG A 90 4.79 -3.25 8.03
N ARG A 91 4.26 -2.03 8.01
CA ARG A 91 3.02 -1.68 8.71
C ARG A 91 1.81 -2.34 8.06
N TYR A 92 1.73 -2.33 6.74
CA TYR A 92 0.73 -3.07 5.98
C TYR A 92 0.75 -4.56 6.35
N ALA A 93 1.92 -5.20 6.32
CA ALA A 93 2.04 -6.63 6.64
C ALA A 93 1.59 -6.95 8.07
N LEU A 94 1.86 -6.04 9.02
CA LEU A 94 1.38 -6.18 10.39
C LEU A 94 -0.15 -6.07 10.48
N LEU A 95 -0.75 -5.06 9.85
CA LEU A 95 -2.21 -4.88 9.83
C LEU A 95 -2.90 -6.08 9.16
N GLU A 96 -2.34 -6.57 8.06
CA GLU A 96 -2.84 -7.75 7.35
C GLU A 96 -2.75 -9.01 8.23
N ALA A 97 -1.64 -9.22 8.94
CA ALA A 97 -1.49 -10.34 9.86
C ALA A 97 -2.47 -10.26 11.05
N MET A 98 -2.70 -9.08 11.61
CA MET A 98 -3.67 -8.88 12.71
C MET A 98 -5.10 -9.21 12.27
N ASP A 99 -5.52 -8.69 11.11
CA ASP A 99 -6.85 -8.95 10.55
C ASP A 99 -7.06 -10.43 10.20
N GLN A 100 -6.01 -11.11 9.68
CA GLN A 100 -6.04 -12.56 9.47
C GLN A 100 -6.18 -13.34 10.77
N LEU A 101 -5.51 -12.92 11.85
CA LEU A 101 -5.63 -13.56 13.16
C LEU A 101 -7.03 -13.39 13.76
N GLU A 102 -7.62 -12.20 13.66
CA GLU A 102 -9.00 -11.95 14.10
C GLU A 102 -9.99 -12.81 13.30
N SER A 103 -9.85 -12.83 11.98
CA SER A 103 -10.69 -13.64 11.08
C SER A 103 -10.57 -15.15 11.37
N ASN A 104 -9.35 -15.65 11.60
CA ASN A 104 -9.11 -17.06 11.91
C ASN A 104 -9.52 -17.43 13.34
N GLY A 105 -9.39 -16.51 14.30
CA GLY A 105 -9.84 -16.69 15.69
C GLY A 105 -11.36 -16.85 15.78
N LEU A 106 -12.10 -16.09 14.97
CA LEU A 106 -13.55 -16.21 14.84
C LEU A 106 -13.97 -17.53 14.18
N GLN A 107 -13.22 -18.03 13.19
CA GLN A 107 -13.50 -19.34 12.56
C GLN A 107 -13.27 -20.53 13.49
N ARG A 108 -12.27 -20.47 14.39
CA ARG A 108 -12.02 -21.53 15.38
C ARG A 108 -13.09 -21.64 16.46
N ALA A 109 -13.87 -20.58 16.71
CA ALA A 109 -14.94 -20.58 17.69
C ALA A 109 -16.26 -21.21 17.18
N GLN A 110 -16.38 -21.56 15.89
CA GLN A 110 -17.62 -22.05 15.28
C GLN A 110 -17.71 -23.57 15.05
N VAL A 111 -16.83 -24.38 15.62
CA VAL A 111 -16.91 -25.84 15.46
C VAL A 111 -16.86 -26.55 16.81
N THR A 112 -18.04 -26.95 17.29
CA THR A 112 -18.43 -28.31 17.69
C THR A 112 -19.77 -28.23 18.41
N VAL A 113 -20.86 -28.60 17.74
CA VAL A 113 -22.07 -29.09 18.41
C VAL A 113 -22.33 -30.46 17.80
N GLU A 114 -21.84 -31.51 18.45
CA GLU A 114 -22.25 -32.88 18.13
C GLU A 114 -23.69 -33.08 18.61
N PRO A 115 -24.61 -33.55 17.75
CA PRO A 115 -25.93 -33.96 18.19
C PRO A 115 -25.83 -35.33 18.89
N ILE A 116 -26.49 -35.41 20.05
CA ILE A 116 -26.62 -36.59 20.93
C ILE A 116 -27.57 -37.61 20.32
#